data_AF-X1TIA5-F1
#
_entry.id   AF-X1TIA5-F1
#
_cell.length_a   1.000
_cell.length_b   1.000
_cell.length_c   1.000
_cell.angle_alpha   90.00
_cell.angle_beta   90.00
_cell.angle_gamma   90.00
#
_symmetry.space_group_name_H-M   'P 1'
#
loop_
_entity.id
_entity.type
_entity.pdbx_description
1 polymer ?
#
loop_
_entity_poly.entity_id
_entity_poly.type
_entity_poly.pdbx_seq_one_letter_code
_entity_poly.pdbx_strand_id
1 'polypeptide(L)'
;MQSQASYAEVLAGRDQLGPYPMEKLKHVDRPTTKITDNIERTDEREQGFSRAQRGDFSTVVQREYSRFAQKYPLSNAMSEMMFTFRPMVDGEVAPNQEPLPQAPELLSRHIKSLGYFLRADV
;
A
#
# COMPACT_ATOMS: atom_id res chain seq x y z
N MET A 1 -34.40 -22.80 0.83
CA MET A 1 -33.33 -22.16 1.64
C MET A 1 -32.06 -22.21 0.81
N GLN A 2 -31.54 -21.07 0.36
CA GLN A 2 -30.25 -21.03 -0.33
C GLN A 2 -29.15 -21.34 0.69
N SER A 3 -28.33 -22.35 0.38
CA SER A 3 -27.11 -22.68 1.13
C SER A 3 -26.18 -21.47 1.09
N GLN A 4 -25.92 -20.83 2.24
CA GLN A 4 -24.87 -19.82 2.34
C GLN A 4 -23.52 -20.50 2.12
N ALA A 5 -22.70 -19.97 1.21
CA ALA A 5 -21.34 -20.45 1.02
C ALA A 5 -20.51 -20.23 2.29
N SER A 6 -19.66 -21.20 2.63
CA SER A 6 -18.75 -21.08 3.76
C SER A 6 -17.71 -19.97 3.51
N TYR A 7 -17.17 -19.40 4.59
CA TYR A 7 -16.18 -18.32 4.54
C TYR A 7 -14.98 -18.65 3.63
N ALA A 8 -14.49 -19.90 3.68
CA ALA A 8 -13.39 -20.34 2.84
C ALA A 8 -13.77 -20.44 1.35
N GLU A 9 -15.01 -20.83 1.04
CA GLU A 9 -15.50 -20.92 -0.34
C GLU A 9 -15.64 -19.53 -0.99
N VAL A 10 -16.12 -18.54 -0.23
CA VAL A 10 -16.20 -17.14 -0.69
C VAL A 10 -14.82 -16.61 -1.07
N LEU A 11 -13.82 -16.86 -0.21
CA LEU A 11 -12.44 -16.40 -0.43
C LEU A 11 -11.66 -17.24 -1.45
N ALA A 12 -12.21 -18.35 -1.91
CA ALA A 12 -11.60 -19.21 -2.92
C ALA A 12 -12.16 -18.96 -4.34
N GLY A 13 -13.11 -18.04 -4.50
CA GLY A 13 -13.74 -17.66 -5.78
C GLY A 13 -12.79 -17.02 -6.81
N ARG A 14 -13.32 -16.27 -7.77
CA ARG A 14 -12.46 -15.49 -8.70
C ARG A 14 -12.37 -14.01 -8.31
N ASP A 15 -13.32 -13.51 -7.54
CA ASP A 15 -13.38 -12.11 -7.14
C ASP A 15 -12.15 -11.69 -6.32
N GLN A 16 -11.52 -12.62 -5.58
CA GLN A 16 -10.26 -12.32 -4.86
C GLN A 16 -9.03 -12.20 -5.77
N LEU A 17 -9.15 -12.41 -7.09
CA LEU A 17 -8.04 -12.26 -8.04
C LEU A 17 -7.93 -10.83 -8.59
N GLY A 18 -8.90 -9.97 -8.30
CA GLY A 18 -8.90 -8.59 -8.75
C GLY A 18 -9.39 -8.40 -10.18
N PRO A 19 -9.37 -7.15 -10.67
CA PRO A 19 -9.87 -6.80 -12.01
C PRO A 19 -8.96 -7.26 -13.16
N TYR A 20 -7.69 -7.49 -12.89
CA TYR A 20 -6.69 -7.89 -13.90
C TYR A 20 -6.27 -9.35 -13.73
N PRO A 21 -6.04 -10.10 -14.83
CA PRO A 21 -5.71 -11.53 -14.77
C PRO A 21 -4.24 -11.78 -14.39
N MET A 22 -3.86 -11.37 -13.18
CA MET A 22 -2.48 -11.47 -12.67
C MET A 22 -2.01 -12.93 -12.57
N GLU A 23 -2.94 -13.89 -12.42
CA GLU A 23 -2.66 -15.32 -12.39
C GLU A 23 -2.11 -15.87 -13.73
N LYS A 24 -2.31 -15.13 -14.83
CA LYS A 24 -1.75 -15.49 -16.15
C LYS A 24 -0.32 -15.03 -16.34
N LEU A 25 0.19 -14.15 -15.48
CA LEU A 25 1.57 -13.69 -15.55
C LEU A 25 2.52 -14.82 -15.15
N LYS A 26 3.69 -14.88 -15.79
CA LYS A 26 4.71 -15.86 -15.43
C LYS A 26 5.30 -15.50 -14.07
N HIS A 27 5.14 -16.39 -13.10
CA HIS A 27 5.75 -16.27 -11.78
C HIS A 27 7.12 -16.97 -11.78
N VAL A 28 8.08 -16.39 -11.08
CA VAL A 28 9.44 -16.91 -10.89
C VAL A 28 9.85 -16.70 -9.43
N ASP A 29 10.63 -17.62 -8.87
CA ASP A 29 11.01 -17.58 -7.44
C ASP A 29 11.95 -16.41 -7.09
N ARG A 30 12.71 -15.92 -8.07
CA ARG A 30 13.62 -14.78 -7.91
C ARG A 30 13.26 -13.67 -8.91
N PRO A 31 13.37 -12.39 -8.52
CA PRO A 31 13.15 -11.28 -9.44
C PRO A 31 14.02 -11.39 -10.69
N THR A 32 13.55 -10.80 -11.79
CA THR A 32 14.27 -10.77 -13.08
C THR A 32 15.54 -9.91 -13.04
N THR A 33 15.69 -9.08 -12.00
CA THR A 33 16.89 -8.29 -11.71
C THR A 33 17.68 -8.91 -10.56
N LYS A 34 19.01 -8.96 -10.70
CA LYS A 34 19.91 -9.50 -9.66
C LYS A 34 19.82 -8.69 -8.36
N ILE A 35 19.44 -9.35 -7.28
CA ILE A 35 19.52 -8.85 -5.90
C ILE A 35 20.64 -9.62 -5.19
N THR A 36 21.53 -8.90 -4.51
CA THR A 36 22.69 -9.45 -3.77
C THR A 36 22.57 -9.16 -2.28
N ASP A 37 23.43 -9.76 -1.47
CA ASP A 37 23.41 -9.56 -0.01
C ASP A 37 23.96 -8.19 0.45
N ASN A 38 24.60 -7.44 -0.46
CA ASN A 38 25.21 -6.14 -0.18
C ASN A 38 24.19 -4.96 -0.23
N ILE A 39 23.05 -5.08 0.44
CA ILE A 39 22.02 -4.01 0.49
C ILE A 39 22.14 -3.25 1.80
N GLU A 40 22.52 -1.97 1.71
CA GLU A 40 22.61 -1.09 2.87
C GLU A 40 21.26 -0.46 3.19
N ARG A 41 20.95 -0.30 4.49
CA ARG A 41 19.80 0.49 4.93
C ARG A 41 20.13 1.97 4.79
N THR A 42 19.25 2.72 4.12
CA THR A 42 19.39 4.17 3.97
C THR A 42 18.53 4.91 4.98
N ASP A 43 19.00 6.07 5.43
CA ASP A 43 18.20 6.98 6.25
C ASP A 43 17.15 7.70 5.39
N GLU A 44 15.90 7.77 5.86
CA GLU A 44 14.81 8.47 5.17
C GLU A 44 15.13 9.96 4.94
N ARG A 45 15.94 10.58 5.80
CA ARG A 45 16.38 11.97 5.65
C ARG A 45 17.26 12.19 4.42
N GLU A 46 17.85 11.12 3.90
CA GLU A 46 18.71 11.16 2.72
C GLU A 46 17.98 10.89 1.41
N GLN A 47 16.68 10.58 1.45
CA GLN A 47 15.86 10.54 0.24
C GLN A 47 15.83 11.92 -0.44
N GLY A 48 15.61 11.94 -1.76
CA GLY A 48 15.62 13.18 -2.55
C GLY A 48 14.67 14.27 -2.05
N PHE A 49 13.45 13.92 -1.62
CA PHE A 49 12.49 14.91 -1.11
C PHE A 49 12.90 15.52 0.24
N SER A 50 13.39 14.71 1.18
CA SER A 50 13.93 15.20 2.46
C SER A 50 15.11 16.16 2.25
N ARG A 51 16.01 15.81 1.34
CA ARG A 51 17.16 16.66 0.94
C ARG A 51 16.72 17.96 0.26
N ALA A 52 15.71 17.89 -0.60
CA ALA A 52 15.09 19.07 -1.22
C ALA A 52 14.49 20.02 -0.18
N GLN A 53 13.75 19.49 0.81
CA GLN A 53 13.20 20.27 1.92
C GLN A 53 14.28 20.93 2.77
N ARG A 54 15.38 20.22 3.03
CA ARG A 54 16.53 20.70 3.80
C ARG A 54 17.36 21.76 3.06
N GLY A 55 17.23 21.82 1.74
CA GLY A 55 17.90 22.79 0.88
C GLY A 55 19.22 22.31 0.29
N ASP A 56 19.50 21.01 0.32
CA ASP A 56 20.77 20.42 -0.15
C ASP A 56 21.01 20.64 -1.66
N PHE A 57 19.97 20.88 -2.45
CA PHE A 57 20.07 21.02 -3.91
C PHE A 57 20.14 22.48 -4.39
N SER A 58 19.29 23.36 -3.87
CA SER A 58 19.31 24.80 -4.12
C SER A 58 18.25 25.52 -3.28
N THR A 59 18.40 26.83 -3.13
CA THR A 59 17.38 27.69 -2.50
C THR A 59 16.05 27.70 -3.27
N VAL A 60 16.09 27.56 -4.59
CA VAL A 60 14.88 27.48 -5.43
C VAL A 60 14.12 26.19 -5.16
N VAL A 61 14.81 25.04 -5.15
CA VAL A 61 14.21 23.74 -4.85
C VAL A 61 13.64 23.72 -3.43
N GLN A 62 14.38 24.27 -2.46
CA GLN A 62 13.91 24.38 -1.07
C GLN A 62 12.61 25.18 -0.96
N ARG A 63 12.55 26.34 -1.62
CA ARG A 63 11.36 27.20 -1.64
C ARG A 63 10.15 26.52 -2.27
N GLU A 64 10.35 25.79 -3.37
CA GLU A 64 9.25 25.14 -4.10
C GLU A 64 8.80 23.82 -3.45
N TYR A 65 9.59 23.24 -2.54
CA TYR A 65 9.30 21.92 -1.94
C TYR A 65 7.91 21.82 -1.31
N SER A 66 7.46 22.86 -0.60
CA SER A 66 6.14 22.86 0.05
C SER A 66 4.97 23.12 -0.92
N ARG A 67 5.23 23.51 -2.17
CA ARG A 67 4.19 23.96 -3.11
C ARG A 67 4.18 23.20 -4.42
N PHE A 68 5.24 22.48 -4.80
CA PHE A 68 5.41 22.00 -6.18
C PHE A 68 4.24 21.12 -6.67
N ALA A 69 3.65 20.31 -5.79
CA ALA A 69 2.50 19.45 -6.08
C ALA A 69 1.13 20.13 -5.82
N GLN A 70 1.10 21.23 -5.07
CA GLN A 70 -0.12 21.92 -4.62
C GLN A 70 -0.40 23.21 -5.41
N LYS A 71 0.07 23.30 -6.66
CA LYS A 71 -0.09 24.52 -7.47
C LYS A 71 -1.52 24.74 -7.98
N TYR A 72 -2.30 23.67 -8.11
CA TYR A 72 -3.68 23.71 -8.60
C TYR A 72 -4.67 23.48 -7.45
N PRO A 73 -5.83 24.19 -7.42
CA PRO A 73 -6.78 24.07 -6.29
C PRO A 73 -7.23 22.64 -5.99
N LEU A 74 -7.48 21.84 -7.04
CA LEU A 74 -7.87 20.44 -6.87
C LEU A 74 -6.76 19.61 -6.20
N SER A 75 -5.50 19.78 -6.61
CA SER A 75 -4.36 19.11 -5.99
C SER A 75 -4.16 19.52 -4.54
N ASN A 76 -4.40 20.80 -4.22
CA ASN A 76 -4.33 21.26 -2.84
C ASN A 76 -5.41 20.63 -1.97
N ALA A 77 -6.66 20.60 -2.45
CA ALA A 77 -7.78 19.97 -1.73
C ALA A 77 -7.51 18.47 -1.45
N MET A 78 -6.96 17.75 -2.42
CA MET A 78 -6.56 16.34 -2.24
C MET A 78 -5.43 16.19 -1.20
N SER A 79 -4.47 17.12 -1.18
CA SER A 79 -3.36 17.10 -0.23
C SER A 79 -3.84 17.34 1.21
N GLU A 80 -4.78 18.27 1.41
CA GLU A 80 -5.40 18.52 2.72
C GLU A 80 -6.12 17.28 3.27
N MET A 81 -6.89 16.59 2.41
CA MET A 81 -7.53 15.33 2.77
C MET A 81 -6.48 14.27 3.18
N MET A 82 -5.41 14.11 2.41
CA MET A 82 -4.33 13.17 2.73
C MET A 82 -3.70 13.46 4.10
N PHE A 83 -3.41 14.72 4.42
CA PHE A 83 -2.80 15.09 5.71
C PHE A 83 -3.71 14.76 6.90
N THR A 84 -5.03 14.80 6.71
CA THR A 84 -6.01 14.46 7.76
C THR A 84 -5.94 12.98 8.16
N PHE A 85 -5.58 12.09 7.23
CA PHE A 85 -5.43 10.65 7.49
C PHE A 85 -4.10 10.27 8.15
N ARG A 86 -3.09 11.15 8.14
CA ARG A 86 -1.74 10.84 8.67
C ARG A 86 -1.73 10.24 10.09
N PRO A 87 -2.47 10.77 11.09
CA PRO A 87 -2.45 10.19 12.44
C PRO A 87 -3.18 8.84 12.55
N MET A 88 -3.93 8.40 11.53
CA MET A 88 -4.71 7.17 11.54
C MET A 88 -3.96 5.96 10.92
N VAL A 89 -2.76 6.19 10.37
CA VAL A 89 -1.98 5.13 9.69
C VAL A 89 -1.51 4.05 10.66
N ASP A 90 -1.32 4.41 11.94
CA ASP A 90 -0.92 3.50 13.01
C ASP A 90 -1.73 3.81 14.28
N GLY A 91 -1.81 2.86 15.20
CA GLY A 91 -2.63 3.01 16.40
C GLY A 91 -2.49 1.86 17.39
N GLU A 92 -3.28 1.93 18.46
CA GLU A 92 -3.29 0.90 19.50
C GLU A 92 -3.80 -0.43 18.94
N VAL A 93 -3.05 -1.50 19.21
CA VAL A 93 -3.45 -2.86 18.85
C VAL A 93 -4.57 -3.31 19.79
N ALA A 94 -5.65 -3.84 19.24
CA ALA A 94 -6.77 -4.35 20.02
C ALA A 94 -6.31 -5.47 21.00
N PRO A 95 -6.74 -5.43 22.28
CA PRO A 95 -6.28 -6.40 23.28
C PRO A 95 -6.84 -7.81 23.07
N ASN A 96 -8.01 -7.91 22.43
CA ASN A 96 -8.68 -9.17 22.13
C ASN A 96 -8.64 -9.43 20.62
N GLN A 97 -8.24 -10.64 20.25
CA GLN A 97 -8.29 -11.10 18.86
C GLN A 97 -9.60 -11.85 18.62
N GLU A 98 -10.28 -11.50 17.54
CA GLU A 98 -11.37 -12.34 17.00
C GLU A 98 -10.79 -13.69 16.52
N PRO A 99 -11.60 -14.76 16.51
CA PRO A 99 -11.15 -16.06 16.02
C PRO A 99 -10.85 -15.99 14.52
N LEU A 100 -9.57 -15.81 14.19
CA LEU A 100 -9.07 -15.78 12.82
C LEU A 100 -8.69 -17.19 12.33
N PRO A 101 -8.91 -17.50 11.03
CA PRO A 101 -8.36 -18.70 10.42
C PRO A 101 -6.84 -18.73 10.55
N GLN A 102 -6.29 -19.88 10.96
CA GLN A 102 -4.83 -20.04 11.12
C GLN A 102 -4.09 -20.35 9.81
N ALA A 103 -4.82 -20.63 8.73
CA ALA A 103 -4.25 -20.90 7.41
C ALA A 103 -3.79 -19.60 6.73
N PRO A 104 -2.48 -19.39 6.49
CA PRO A 104 -1.96 -18.16 5.89
C PRO A 104 -2.55 -17.86 4.51
N GLU A 105 -2.89 -18.89 3.73
CA GLU A 105 -3.48 -18.74 2.41
C GLU A 105 -4.87 -18.10 2.48
N LEU A 106 -5.66 -18.46 3.50
CA LEU A 106 -6.98 -17.88 3.72
C LEU A 106 -6.87 -16.42 4.18
N LEU A 107 -5.93 -16.11 5.08
CA LEU A 107 -5.68 -14.74 5.52
C LEU A 107 -5.20 -13.85 4.35
N SER A 108 -4.31 -14.36 3.50
CA SER A 108 -3.86 -13.65 2.30
C SER A 108 -5.03 -13.32 1.37
N ARG A 109 -5.93 -14.29 1.13
CA ARG A 109 -7.14 -14.08 0.31
C ARG A 109 -8.09 -13.07 0.95
N HIS A 110 -8.25 -13.11 2.27
CA HIS A 110 -9.07 -12.15 3.00
C HIS A 110 -8.57 -10.71 2.82
N ILE A 111 -7.28 -10.47 3.02
CA ILE A 111 -6.67 -9.13 2.86
C ILE A 111 -6.76 -8.64 1.41
N LYS A 112 -6.51 -9.50 0.42
CA LYS A 112 -6.69 -9.15 -1.01
C LYS A 112 -8.13 -8.78 -1.32
N SER A 113 -9.10 -9.58 -0.85
CA SER A 113 -10.52 -9.31 -1.02
C SER A 113 -10.92 -7.97 -0.38
N LEU A 114 -10.38 -7.64 0.80
CA LEU A 114 -10.61 -6.34 1.44
C LEU A 114 -10.03 -5.20 0.57
N GLY A 115 -8.82 -5.35 0.04
CA GLY A 115 -8.23 -4.39 -0.87
C GLY A 115 -9.12 -4.11 -2.10
N TYR A 116 -9.58 -5.16 -2.78
CA TYR A 116 -10.48 -5.02 -3.93
C TYR A 116 -11.85 -4.44 -3.57
N PHE A 117 -12.39 -4.81 -2.41
CA PHE A 117 -13.62 -4.20 -1.88
C PHE A 117 -13.45 -2.68 -1.70
N LEU A 118 -12.29 -2.24 -1.21
CA LEU A 118 -11.90 -0.83 -1.08
C LEU A 118 -11.39 -0.19 -2.39
N ARG A 119 -11.58 -0.85 -3.54
CA ARG A 119 -11.20 -0.38 -4.89
C ARG A 119 -9.71 -0.32 -5.18
N ALA A 120 -8.90 -1.16 -4.54
CA ALA A 120 -7.55 -1.43 -5.04
C ALA A 120 -7.61 -2.06 -6.44
N ASP A 121 -6.63 -1.72 -7.28
CA ASP A 121 -6.51 -2.30 -8.63
C ASP A 121 -5.71 -3.61 -8.64
N VAL A 122 -4.73 -3.77 -7.72
CA VAL A 122 -3.82 -4.93 -7.59
C VAL A 122 -3.46 -5.23 -6.14
#